data_AF-A0A7Y4U3V8-F1
#
_entry.id   AF-A0A7Y4U3V8-F1
#
_cell.length_a   1.000
_cell.length_b   1.000
_cell.length_c   1.000
_cell.angle_alpha   90.00
_cell.angle_beta   90.00
_cell.angle_gamma   90.00
#
_symmetry.space_group_name_H-M   'P 1'
#
loop_
_entity.id
_entity.type
_entity.pdbx_description
1 polymer ?
#
loop_
_entity_poly.entity_id
_entity_poly.type
_entity_poly.pdbx_seq_one_letter_code
_entity_poly.pdbx_strand_id
1 'polypeptide(L)'
;MRISPLFFPLSRRPSSKTAVGFRQGQPVITLTHPQQIHPHLEGVETGDAIEITGTPSLRLAGSPEIPGGQATVALAVNMIPRVLHASPGLHTIADLPVPAALLGDVRMRVRPGFQEAHRG
;
A
#
# COMPACT_ATOMS: atom_id res chain seq x y z
N MET A 1 11.72 9.16 6.31
CA MET A 1 11.14 8.41 5.17
C MET A 1 10.20 9.33 4.43
N ARG A 2 10.46 9.57 3.14
CA ARG A 2 9.59 10.37 2.27
C ARG A 2 8.88 9.44 1.30
N ILE A 3 7.56 9.44 1.31
CA ILE A 3 6.76 8.77 0.29
C ILE A 3 6.15 9.87 -0.57
N SER A 4 6.47 9.87 -1.86
CA SER A 4 6.03 10.90 -2.79
C SER A 4 5.87 10.28 -4.17
N PRO A 5 4.77 10.51 -4.88
CA PRO A 5 4.76 10.28 -6.32
C PRO A 5 5.70 11.30 -6.98
N LEU A 6 6.36 10.91 -8.07
CA LEU A 6 7.08 11.88 -8.91
C LEU A 6 6.05 12.81 -9.57
N PHE A 7 6.25 14.13 -9.49
CA PHE A 7 5.39 15.12 -10.14
C PHE A 7 6.20 16.34 -10.61
N PHE A 8 5.85 16.88 -11.77
CA PHE A 8 6.27 18.18 -12.34
C PHE A 8 4.99 18.93 -12.85
N PRO A 9 4.95 20.29 -12.87
CA PRO A 9 3.72 21.13 -12.75
C PRO A 9 2.91 21.32 -14.05
N LEU A 10 1.65 21.81 -14.20
CA LEU A 10 0.48 22.29 -13.40
C LEU A 10 -0.66 22.64 -14.43
N SER A 11 -1.95 22.24 -14.28
CA SER A 11 -3.09 22.99 -14.90
C SER A 11 -4.53 22.70 -14.38
N ARG A 12 -4.91 21.53 -13.84
CA ARG A 12 -6.33 21.29 -13.43
C ARG A 12 -6.52 20.73 -12.01
N ARG A 13 -7.13 21.55 -11.12
CA ARG A 13 -7.51 21.29 -9.71
C ARG A 13 -6.79 20.08 -9.05
N PRO A 14 -5.46 20.10 -8.89
CA PRO A 14 -4.78 19.03 -8.17
C PRO A 14 -5.11 19.16 -6.68
N SER A 15 -5.63 18.10 -6.07
CA SER A 15 -5.65 18.00 -4.61
C SER A 15 -4.36 17.34 -4.18
N SER A 16 -3.50 18.07 -3.48
CA SER A 16 -2.27 17.51 -2.91
C SER A 16 -2.40 17.44 -1.40
N LYS A 17 -2.40 16.21 -0.87
CA LYS A 17 -2.42 15.97 0.58
C LYS A 17 -1.02 15.64 1.04
N THR A 18 -0.54 16.37 2.04
CA THR A 18 0.75 16.09 2.69
C THR A 18 0.51 15.92 4.19
N ALA A 19 1.10 14.87 4.75
CA ALA A 19 1.10 14.59 6.18
C ALA A 19 2.53 14.40 6.69
N VAL A 20 2.82 14.93 7.87
CA VAL A 20 4.14 14.84 8.50
C VAL A 20 4.01 14.18 9.88
N GLY A 21 4.74 13.08 10.07
CA GLY A 21 4.85 12.38 11.34
C GLY A 21 6.09 12.85 12.11
N PHE A 22 5.90 13.19 13.39
CA PHE A 22 6.96 13.67 14.28
C PHE A 22 7.31 12.63 15.34
N ARG A 23 8.60 12.54 15.69
CA ARG A 23 9.10 11.79 16.85
C ARG A 23 9.87 12.76 17.73
N GLN A 24 9.43 12.94 18.98
CA GLN A 24 10.06 13.88 19.93
C GLN A 24 10.19 15.31 19.35
N GLY A 25 9.15 15.79 18.68
CA GLY A 25 9.14 17.12 18.05
C GLY A 25 9.93 17.24 16.74
N GLN A 26 10.62 16.20 16.29
CA GLN A 26 11.38 16.18 15.04
C GLN A 26 10.61 15.47 13.92
N PRO A 27 10.50 16.04 12.71
CA PRO A 27 9.83 15.38 11.58
C PRO A 27 10.64 14.19 11.10
N VAL A 28 10.04 13.00 11.07
CA VAL A 28 10.73 11.74 10.70
C VAL A 28 10.13 11.06 9.47
N ILE A 29 8.84 11.30 9.19
CA ILE A 29 8.12 10.73 8.06
C ILE A 29 7.32 11.82 7.37
N THR A 30 7.44 11.92 6.05
CA THR A 30 6.64 12.81 5.21
C THR A 30 5.94 11.99 4.14
N LEU A 31 4.61 12.06 4.10
CA LEU A 31 3.78 11.39 3.11
C LEU A 31 3.12 12.45 2.24
N THR A 32 3.33 12.38 0.94
CA THR A 32 2.72 13.29 -0.04
C THR A 32 1.95 12.46 -1.06
N HIS A 33 0.67 12.77 -1.26
CA HIS A 33 -0.22 12.08 -2.17
C HIS A 33 -1.04 13.08 -3.00
N PRO A 34 -0.45 13.67 -4.05
CA PRO A 34 -1.17 14.39 -5.09
C PRO A 34 -2.09 13.43 -5.85
N GLN A 35 -3.28 13.93 -6.14
CA GLN A 35 -4.28 13.25 -6.95
C GLN A 35 -4.76 14.24 -8.02
N GLN A 36 -4.76 13.77 -9.26
CA GLN A 36 -5.16 14.55 -10.43
C GLN A 36 -5.93 13.64 -11.39
N ILE A 37 -6.93 14.21 -12.06
CA ILE A 37 -7.68 13.52 -13.12
C ILE A 37 -6.87 13.65 -14.42
N HIS A 38 -6.60 12.51 -15.08
CA HIS A 38 -5.89 12.43 -16.36
C HIS A 38 -4.55 13.22 -16.41
N PRO A 39 -3.58 12.91 -15.53
CA PRO A 39 -2.30 13.63 -15.45
C PRO A 39 -1.49 13.64 -16.77
N HIS A 40 -1.63 12.59 -17.57
CA HIS A 40 -0.96 12.46 -18.87
C HIS A 40 -1.33 13.57 -19.88
N LEU A 41 -2.52 14.18 -19.79
CA LEU A 41 -2.94 15.27 -20.68
C LEU A 41 -2.16 16.57 -20.43
N GLU A 42 -1.55 16.70 -19.25
CA GLU A 42 -0.71 17.82 -18.86
C GLU A 42 0.79 17.45 -18.90
N GLY A 43 1.14 16.32 -19.50
CA GLY A 43 2.53 15.83 -19.57
C GLY A 43 3.09 15.38 -18.23
N VAL A 44 2.23 15.07 -17.25
CA VAL A 44 2.64 14.63 -15.92
C VAL A 44 2.73 13.09 -15.90
N GLU A 45 3.90 12.57 -15.54
CA GLU A 45 4.09 11.15 -15.24
C GLU A 45 3.60 10.81 -13.83
N THR A 46 2.98 9.63 -13.69
CA THR A 46 2.58 9.08 -12.38
C THR A 46 3.65 8.12 -11.87
N GLY A 47 3.72 7.92 -10.56
CA GLY A 47 4.63 6.94 -9.98
C GLY A 47 4.51 6.86 -8.48
N ASP A 48 5.07 5.81 -7.89
CA ASP A 48 5.21 5.67 -6.44
C ASP A 48 6.69 5.72 -6.09
N ALA A 49 7.10 6.57 -5.14
CA ALA A 49 8.48 6.56 -4.64
C ALA A 49 8.55 6.60 -3.11
N ILE A 50 9.53 5.87 -2.60
CA ILE A 50 9.90 5.80 -1.19
C ILE A 50 11.38 6.12 -1.08
N GLU A 51 11.71 7.10 -0.25
CA GLU A 51 13.08 7.49 0.07
C GLU A 51 13.32 7.40 1.58
N ILE A 52 14.38 6.69 1.96
CA ILE A 52 14.81 6.52 3.34
C ILE A 52 16.23 7.07 3.45
N THR A 53 16.36 8.22 4.10
CA THR A 53 17.67 8.83 4.41
C THR A 53 18.27 8.18 5.64
N GLY A 54 19.52 7.73 5.54
CA GLY A 54 20.21 7.03 6.62
C GLY A 54 21.57 6.52 6.16
N THR A 55 22.01 5.40 6.74
CA THR A 55 23.28 4.77 6.38
C THR A 55 23.04 3.26 6.14
N PRO A 56 22.94 2.79 4.88
CA PRO A 56 22.92 3.58 3.64
C PRO A 56 21.59 4.30 3.42
N SER A 57 21.59 5.32 2.58
CA SER A 57 20.35 5.89 2.04
C SER A 57 19.77 4.97 0.96
N LEU A 58 18.44 4.82 0.96
CA LEU A 58 17.70 3.96 0.03
C LEU A 58 16.66 4.77 -0.74
N ARG A 59 16.54 4.54 -2.04
CA ARG A 59 15.47 5.06 -2.88
C ARG A 59 14.86 3.93 -3.70
N LEU A 60 13.55 3.76 -3.57
CA LEU A 60 12.74 2.84 -4.35
C LEU A 60 11.71 3.67 -5.12
N ALA A 61 11.58 3.45 -6.42
CA ALA A 61 10.59 4.14 -7.24
C ALA A 61 10.04 3.20 -8.31
N GLY A 62 8.74 3.32 -8.60
CA GLY A 62 8.05 2.64 -9.69
C GLY A 62 7.26 3.64 -10.53
N SER A 63 7.25 3.44 -11.85
CA SER A 63 6.47 4.22 -12.81
C SER A 63 5.95 3.28 -13.92
N PRO A 64 4.67 3.36 -14.34
CA PRO A 64 3.63 4.23 -13.75
C PRO A 64 3.27 3.81 -12.31
N GLU A 65 2.46 4.61 -11.63
CA GLU A 65 1.99 4.27 -10.28
C GLU A 65 1.26 2.92 -10.25
N ILE A 66 1.23 2.28 -9.08
CA ILE A 66 0.47 1.05 -8.88
C ILE A 66 -1.02 1.35 -9.10
N PRO A 67 -1.74 0.62 -9.98
CA PRO A 67 -3.17 0.84 -10.20
C PRO A 67 -3.98 0.61 -8.92
N GLY A 68 -4.37 1.69 -8.24
CA GLY A 68 -4.90 1.63 -6.88
C GLY A 68 -6.14 0.73 -6.72
N GLY A 69 -7.07 0.75 -7.68
CA GLY A 69 -8.26 -0.08 -7.64
C GLY A 69 -7.96 -1.58 -7.68
N GLN A 70 -7.14 -2.01 -8.65
CA GLN A 70 -6.75 -3.43 -8.79
C GLN A 70 -5.88 -3.88 -7.61
N ALA A 71 -4.95 -3.04 -7.17
CA ALA A 71 -4.07 -3.35 -6.05
C ALA A 71 -4.83 -3.49 -4.73
N THR A 72 -5.85 -2.66 -4.48
CA THR A 72 -6.69 -2.75 -3.29
C THR A 72 -7.46 -4.08 -3.25
N VAL A 73 -8.10 -4.45 -4.36
CA VAL A 73 -8.83 -5.73 -4.47
C VAL A 73 -7.87 -6.90 -4.32
N ALA A 74 -6.74 -6.89 -5.03
CA ALA A 74 -5.74 -7.95 -4.96
C ALA A 74 -5.20 -8.12 -3.53
N LEU A 75 -4.85 -7.03 -2.85
CA LEU A 75 -4.38 -7.06 -1.47
C LEU A 75 -5.44 -7.64 -0.54
N ALA A 76 -6.68 -7.15 -0.61
CA ALA A 76 -7.77 -7.62 0.24
C ALA A 76 -8.01 -9.14 0.09
N VAL A 77 -8.10 -9.64 -1.15
CA VAL A 77 -8.32 -11.06 -1.43
C VAL A 77 -7.12 -11.90 -1.01
N ASN A 78 -5.90 -11.46 -1.33
CA ASN A 78 -4.69 -12.21 -1.00
C ASN A 78 -4.45 -12.31 0.51
N MET A 79 -5.01 -11.39 1.31
CA MET A 79 -4.88 -11.42 2.77
C MET A 79 -5.87 -12.36 3.46
N ILE A 80 -6.95 -12.82 2.80
CA ILE A 80 -7.99 -13.64 3.44
C ILE A 80 -7.42 -14.86 4.18
N PRO A 81 -6.59 -15.75 3.56
CA PRO A 81 -6.09 -16.92 4.27
C PRO A 81 -5.20 -16.55 5.46
N ARG A 82 -4.44 -15.46 5.35
CA ARG A 82 -3.55 -14.96 6.41
C ARG A 82 -4.36 -14.49 7.62
N VAL A 83 -5.45 -13.77 7.39
CA VAL A 83 -6.37 -13.32 8.45
C VAL A 83 -7.06 -14.51 9.11
N LEU A 84 -7.51 -15.50 8.33
CA LEU A 84 -8.15 -16.71 8.87
C LEU A 84 -7.21 -17.58 9.74
N HIS A 85 -5.90 -17.44 9.56
CA HIS A 85 -4.89 -18.12 10.38
C HIS A 85 -4.37 -17.29 11.55
N ALA A 86 -4.72 -16.01 11.63
CA ALA A 86 -4.30 -15.15 12.72
C ALA A 86 -5.02 -15.51 14.03
N SER A 87 -4.39 -15.23 15.16
CA SER A 87 -5.07 -15.30 16.45
C SER A 87 -6.21 -14.26 16.51
N PRO A 88 -7.24 -14.45 17.35
CA PRO A 88 -8.27 -13.43 17.55
C PRO A 88 -7.68 -12.10 18.03
N GLY A 89 -8.14 -10.99 17.45
CA GLY A 89 -7.69 -9.65 17.81
C GLY A 89 -7.71 -8.68 16.63
N LEU A 90 -7.35 -7.42 16.89
CA LEU A 90 -7.14 -6.41 15.86
C LEU A 90 -5.71 -6.50 15.36
N HIS A 91 -5.53 -6.97 14.13
CA HIS A 91 -4.23 -7.08 13.47
C HIS A 91 -4.03 -5.98 12.43
N THR A 92 -2.80 -5.54 12.27
CA THR A 92 -2.36 -4.71 11.15
C THR A 92 -1.65 -5.57 10.10
N ILE A 93 -1.42 -5.01 8.90
CA ILE A 93 -0.67 -5.71 7.86
C ILE A 93 0.78 -6.01 8.30
N ALA A 94 1.35 -5.22 9.21
CA ALA A 94 2.70 -5.45 9.72
C ALA A 94 2.80 -6.67 10.66
N ASP A 95 1.67 -7.11 11.24
CA ASP A 95 1.61 -8.24 12.15
C ASP A 95 1.44 -9.58 11.42
N LEU A 96 1.06 -9.53 10.14
CA LEU A 96 0.75 -10.70 9.31
C LEU A 96 1.88 -11.00 8.31
N PRO A 97 1.99 -12.24 7.79
CA PRO A 97 2.94 -12.55 6.74
C PRO A 97 2.74 -11.66 5.50
N VAL A 98 3.84 -11.20 4.91
CA VAL A 98 3.85 -10.28 3.76
C VAL A 98 2.84 -10.72 2.69
N PRO A 99 2.00 -9.80 2.17
CA PRO A 99 1.06 -10.10 1.10
C PRO A 99 1.78 -10.66 -0.13
N ALA A 100 1.21 -11.70 -0.73
CA ALA A 100 1.74 -12.31 -1.94
C ALA A 100 0.59 -12.83 -2.79
N ALA A 101 0.78 -12.81 -4.11
CA ALA A 101 -0.19 -13.32 -5.06
C ALA A 101 -0.56 -14.77 -4.73
N LEU A 102 -1.86 -15.02 -4.59
CA LEU A 102 -2.39 -16.36 -4.38
C LEU A 102 -2.51 -17.08 -5.73
N LEU A 103 -1.67 -18.10 -5.94
CA LEU A 103 -1.74 -18.97 -7.13
C LEU A 103 -2.55 -20.23 -6.83
N GLY A 104 -3.51 -20.61 -7.65
CA GLY A 104 -4.33 -21.81 -7.43
C GLY A 104 -5.43 -21.65 -6.37
N ASP A 105 -6.09 -22.76 -6.02
CA ASP A 105 -7.30 -22.76 -5.19
C ASP A 105 -7.04 -22.25 -3.75
N VAL A 106 -7.70 -21.15 -3.41
CA VAL A 106 -7.57 -20.47 -2.11
C VAL A 106 -8.09 -21.32 -0.96
N ARG A 107 -9.05 -22.22 -1.20
CA ARG A 107 -9.62 -23.11 -0.17
C ARG A 107 -8.56 -24.06 0.40
N MET A 108 -7.58 -24.44 -0.42
CA MET A 108 -6.45 -25.28 -0.01
C MET A 108 -5.42 -24.55 0.86
N ARG A 109 -5.55 -23.23 1.02
CA ARG A 109 -4.67 -22.41 1.86
C ARG A 109 -5.23 -22.14 3.25
N VAL A 110 -6.42 -22.64 3.58
CA VAL A 110 -7.01 -22.52 4.92
C VAL A 110 -6.83 -23.83 5.68
N ARG A 111 -6.55 -23.80 6.99
CA ARG A 111 -6.35 -25.02 7.78
C ARG A 111 -7.69 -25.77 7.90
N PRO A 112 -7.70 -27.12 7.80
CA PRO A 112 -8.90 -27.90 8.11
C PRO A 112 -9.31 -27.64 9.56
N GLY A 113 -10.60 -27.30 9.78
CA GLY A 113 -11.16 -26.92 11.08
C GLY A 113 -11.87 -25.56 11.10
N PHE A 114 -11.49 -24.61 10.23
CA PHE A 114 -12.21 -23.32 10.13
C PHE A 114 -13.54 -23.46 9.35
N GLN A 115 -13.66 -24.45 8.45
CA GLN A 115 -14.87 -24.67 7.64
C GLN A 115 -15.98 -25.44 8.36
N GLU A 116 -15.70 -26.10 9.47
CA GLU A 116 -16.66 -26.92 10.21
C GLU A 116 -17.45 -26.10 11.25
N ALA A 117 -16.91 -24.98 11.71
CA ALA A 117 -17.52 -24.12 12.73
C ALA A 117 -18.80 -23.36 12.27
N HIS A 118 -19.11 -23.39 10.96
CA HIS A 118 -20.23 -22.63 10.38
C HIS A 118 -21.25 -23.51 9.62
N ARG A 119 -21.25 -24.83 9.85
CA ARG A 119 -22.23 -25.79 9.31
C ARG A 119 -23.22 -26.30 10.37
N GLY A 120 -23.64 -25.40 11.28
CA GLY A 120 -24.68 -25.64 12.28
C GLY A 120 -25.93 -24.82 12.01
#